data_AF-A0A9E3D2Z1-F1
#
_entry.id   AF-A0A9E3D2Z1-F1
#
_cell.length_a   1.000
_cell.length_b   1.000
_cell.length_c   1.000
_cell.angle_alpha   90.00
_cell.angle_beta   90.00
_cell.angle_gamma   90.00
#
_symmetry.space_group_name_H-M   'P 1'
#
loop_
_entity.id
_entity.type
_entity.pdbx_description
1 polymer ?
#
loop_
_entity_poly.entity_id
_entity_poly.type
_entity_poly.pdbx_seq_one_letter_code
_entity_poly.pdbx_strand_id
1 'polypeptide(L)' 'EEEIAPALAALGRLGLFVEPTAATAGAALTRLLSDGTITADQTTVAVLTGHGLKAADRIRELLGVRSEI' A
#
# COMPACT_ATOMS: atom_id res chain seq x y z
N GLU A 1 -1.51 4.69 10.80
CA GLU A 1 -0.31 3.90 10.45
C GLU A 1 -0.61 2.40 10.34
N GLU A 2 -1.53 1.86 11.15
CA GLU A 2 -1.95 0.44 11.11
C GLU A 2 -2.40 -0.05 9.72
N GLU A 3 -3.01 0.81 8.91
CA GLU A 3 -3.48 0.48 7.54
C GLU A 3 -2.33 0.38 6.51
N ILE A 4 -1.12 0.86 6.83
CA ILE A 4 0.01 0.89 5.88
C ILE A 4 0.49 -0.53 5.55
N ALA A 5 0.65 -1.41 6.54
CA ALA A 5 1.10 -2.79 6.30
C ALA A 5 0.09 -3.60 5.43
N PRO A 6 -1.23 -3.58 5.73
CA PRO A 6 -2.23 -4.15 4.84
C PRO A 6 -2.20 -3.57 3.42
N ALA A 7 -2.05 -2.25 3.28
CA ALA A 7 -1.98 -1.60 1.97
C ALA A 7 -0.72 -1.99 1.18
N LEU A 8 0.45 -2.06 1.84
CA LEU A 8 1.69 -2.57 1.25
C LEU A 8 1.50 -4.00 0.73
N ALA A 9 0.90 -4.88 1.54
CA ALA A 9 0.65 -6.26 1.15
C ALA A 9 -0.35 -6.35 -0.02
N ALA A 10 -1.40 -5.53 -0.02
CA ALA A 10 -2.39 -5.49 -1.09
C ALA A 10 -1.79 -5.00 -2.43
N LEU A 11 -1.05 -3.89 -2.40
CA LEU A 11 -0.34 -3.37 -3.58
C LEU A 11 0.71 -4.36 -4.08
N GLY A 12 1.45 -5.01 -3.18
CA GLY A 12 2.40 -6.05 -3.53
C GLY A 12 1.77 -7.25 -4.25
N ARG A 13 0.57 -7.69 -3.83
CA ARG A 13 -0.19 -8.74 -4.54
C ARG A 13 -0.63 -8.33 -5.95
N LEU A 14 -0.70 -7.03 -6.23
CA LEU A 14 -0.97 -6.47 -7.57
C LEU A 14 0.32 -6.25 -8.39
N GLY A 15 1.49 -6.59 -7.85
CA GLY A 15 2.80 -6.35 -8.49
C GLY A 15 3.33 -4.92 -8.31
N LEU A 16 2.74 -4.13 -7.41
CA LEU A 16 3.12 -2.75 -7.15
C LEU A 16 3.97 -2.66 -5.86
N PHE A 17 5.29 -2.59 -6.02
CA PHE A 17 6.20 -2.47 -4.88
C PHE A 17 6.51 -1.01 -4.52
N VAL A 18 5.86 -0.50 -3.46
CA VAL A 18 5.92 0.91 -3.06
C VAL A 18 6.53 1.10 -1.67
N GLU A 19 6.99 2.32 -1.37
CA GLU A 19 7.44 2.67 -0.01
C GLU A 19 6.25 2.88 0.94
N PRO A 20 6.45 2.76 2.27
CA PRO A 20 5.35 2.84 3.26
C PRO A 20 4.49 4.10 3.14
N THR A 21 5.10 5.26 2.94
CA THR A 21 4.36 6.53 2.79
C THR A 21 3.47 6.52 1.55
N ALA A 22 3.97 6.01 0.42
CA ALA A 22 3.20 5.89 -0.82
C ALA A 22 2.03 4.90 -0.70
N ALA A 23 2.16 3.85 0.12
CA ALA A 23 1.08 2.90 0.38
C ALA A 23 -0.15 3.52 1.05
N THR A 24 -0.01 4.70 1.69
CA THR A 24 -1.13 5.46 2.25
C THR A 24 -2.19 5.79 1.19
N ALA A 25 -1.79 6.00 -0.07
CA ALA A 25 -2.75 6.21 -1.15
C ALA A 25 -3.63 4.96 -1.40
N GLY A 26 -3.04 3.76 -1.31
CA GLY A 26 -3.78 2.50 -1.40
C GLY A 26 -4.70 2.24 -0.20
N ALA A 27 -4.25 2.60 1.02
CA ALA A 27 -5.07 2.55 2.22
C ALA A 27 -6.29 3.47 2.11
N ALA A 28 -6.06 4.73 1.71
CA ALA A 28 -7.12 5.71 1.50
C ALA A 28 -8.11 5.26 0.42
N LEU A 29 -7.64 4.74 -0.71
CA LEU A 29 -8.50 4.21 -1.77
C LEU A 29 -9.38 3.05 -1.26
N THR A 30 -8.80 2.13 -0.49
CA THR A 30 -9.56 1.02 0.12
C THR A 30 -10.67 1.54 1.04
N ARG A 31 -10.36 2.55 1.86
CA ARG A 31 -11.31 3.13 2.80
C ARG A 31 -12.45 3.88 2.09
N LEU A 32 -12.10 4.69 1.10
CA LEU A 32 -13.04 5.47 0.28
C LEU A 32 -13.96 4.59 -0.57
N LEU A 33 -13.50 3.42 -1.01
CA LEU A 33 -14.34 2.42 -1.66
C LEU A 33 -15.27 1.75 -0.64
N SER A 34 -14.75 1.40 0.55
CA SER A 34 -15.53 0.73 1.59
C SER A 34 -16.64 1.60 2.18
N ASP A 35 -16.46 2.92 2.26
CA ASP A 35 -17.46 3.84 2.78
C ASP A 35 -18.39 4.43 1.70
N GLY A 36 -18.15 4.09 0.43
CA GLY A 36 -18.97 4.51 -0.70
C GLY A 36 -18.70 5.95 -1.18
N THR A 37 -17.66 6.63 -0.67
CA THR A 37 -17.24 7.95 -1.16
C THR A 37 -16.75 7.88 -2.61
N ILE A 38 -16.06 6.79 -2.97
CA ILE A 38 -15.71 6.44 -4.34
C ILE A 38 -16.50 5.21 -4.74
N THR A 39 -17.10 5.23 -5.92
CA THR A 39 -17.90 4.12 -6.46
C THR A 39 -17.20 3.46 -7.64
N ALA A 40 -17.57 2.21 -7.94
CA ALA A 40 -16.90 1.40 -8.98
C ALA A 40 -17.09 1.93 -10.41
N ASP A 41 -18.10 2.77 -10.65
CA ASP A 41 -18.36 3.44 -11.93
C ASP A 41 -17.51 4.70 -12.14
N GLN A 42 -16.80 5.17 -11.10
CA GLN A 42 -15.94 6.35 -11.19
C GLN A 42 -14.51 5.98 -11.60
N THR A 43 -13.92 6.79 -12.48
CA THR A 43 -12.48 6.69 -12.79
C THR A 43 -11.68 7.40 -11.70
N THR A 44 -10.87 6.64 -10.96
CA THR A 44 -10.02 7.14 -9.87
C THR A 44 -8.55 6.88 -10.17
N VAL A 45 -7.69 7.86 -9.90
CA VAL A 45 -6.23 7.73 -10.02
C VAL A 45 -5.59 7.88 -8.64
N ALA A 46 -4.89 6.84 -8.17
CA ALA A 46 -4.06 6.89 -6.97
C ALA A 46 -2.59 7.05 -7.36
N VAL A 47 -1.94 8.11 -6.87
CA VAL A 47 -0.53 8.39 -7.17
C VAL A 47 0.37 7.69 -6.16
N LEU A 48 1.23 6.79 -6.65
CA LEU A 48 2.22 6.06 -5.86
C LEU A 48 3.58 6.74 -6.02
N THR A 49 3.90 7.67 -5.12
CA THR A 49 5.01 8.62 -5.27
C THR A 49 6.41 8.01 -5.05
N GLY A 50 6.51 6.82 -4.47
CA GLY A 50 7.79 6.23 -4.08
C GLY A 50 7.86 4.72 -4.28
N HIS A 51 8.96 4.27 -4.87
CA HIS A 51 9.28 2.86 -5.09
C HIS A 51 9.77 2.18 -3.81
N GLY A 52 9.40 0.92 -3.57
CA GLY A 52 9.70 0.19 -2.33
C GLY A 52 11.20 0.02 -2.02
N LEU A 53 12.06 0.04 -3.05
CA LEU A 53 13.52 0.01 -2.89
C LEU A 53 14.08 1.15 -2.02
N LYS A 54 13.37 2.28 -1.88
CA LYS A 54 13.76 3.38 -0.99
C LYS A 54 13.70 3.01 0.50
N ALA A 55 12.91 2.00 0.86
CA ALA A 55 12.59 1.67 2.24
C ALA A 55 12.45 0.15 2.47
N ALA A 56 13.27 -0.66 1.78
CA ALA A 56 13.15 -2.12 1.79
C ALA A 56 13.22 -2.73 3.21
N ASP A 57 14.16 -2.28 4.04
CA ASP A 57 14.28 -2.75 5.43
C ASP A 57 13.03 -2.42 6.26
N ARG A 58 12.49 -1.20 6.09
CA ARG A 58 11.27 -0.79 6.78
C ARG A 58 10.06 -1.63 6.33
N ILE A 59 9.97 -1.96 5.05
CA ILE A 59 8.92 -2.82 4.52
C ILE A 59 9.04 -4.23 5.12
N ARG A 60 10.26 -4.77 5.23
CA ARG A 60 10.51 -6.06 5.88
C ARG A 60 10.01 -6.08 7.32
N GLU A 61 10.33 -5.04 8.09
CA GLU A 61 9.85 -4.90 9.48
C GLU A 61 8.32 -4.85 9.55
N LEU A 62 7.69 -3.98 8.73
CA LEU A 62 6.24 -3.78 8.71
C LEU A 62 5.47 -5.03 8.29
N LEU A 63 6.03 -5.85 7.40
CA LEU A 63 5.41 -7.09 6.92
C LEU A 63 5.79 -8.32 7.77
N GLY A 64 6.65 -8.16 8.77
CA GLY A 64 7.10 -9.27 9.62
C GLY A 64 7.86 -10.36 8.86
N VAL A 65 8.50 -10.03 7.73
CA VAL A 65 9.22 -11.01 6.90
C VAL A 65 10.53 -11.36 7.61
N ARG A 66 10.57 -12.56 8.21
CA ARG A 66 11.81 -13.08 8.81
C ARG A 66 12.84 -13.33 7.72
N SER A 67 14.10 -13.03 8.03
CA SER A 67 15.20 -13.48 7.16
C SER A 67 15.48 -14.91 7.56
N GLU A 68 15.35 -15.86 6.64
CA GLU A 68 15.94 -17.17 6.83
C GLU A 68 17.41 -17.05 6.41
N ILE A 69 18.28 -17.05 7.41
CA ILE A 69 19.70 -17.38 7.27
C ILE A 69 19.98 -18.49 8.27
#